data_AF-A0AAT9WAN8-F1
#
_entry.id   AF-A0AAT9WAN8-F1
#
_cell.length_a   1.000
_cell.length_b   1.000
_cell.length_c   1.000
_cell.angle_alpha   90.00
_cell.angle_beta   90.00
_cell.angle_gamma   90.00
#
_symmetry.space_group_name_H-M   'P 1'
#
loop_
_entity.id
_entity.type
_entity.pdbx_description
1 polymer ?
#
loop_
_entity_poly.entity_id
_entity_poly.type
_entity_poly.pdbx_seq_one_letter_code
_entity_poly.pdbx_strand_id
1 'polypeptide(L)'
;MKTILSLTAASLIALSASAFAAPQAATTAPAATTAPPVAHMTHAERKAAKKQIEADEKMAMAECKKMKGAEEKACKKDARAKEKAAKAELKAKP
;
A
#
# COMPACT_ATOMS: atom_id res chain seq x y z
N MET A 1 45.04 2.05 -2.06
CA MET A 1 44.87 0.65 -1.61
C MET A 1 43.48 0.60 -0.97
N LYS A 2 42.48 -0.08 -1.57
CA LYS A 2 41.99 -1.42 -1.15
C LYS A 2 41.85 -1.47 0.39
N THR A 3 40.70 -1.57 1.04
CA THR A 3 39.50 -2.42 0.87
C THR A 3 38.50 -1.99 1.95
N ILE A 4 37.20 -1.84 1.66
CA ILE A 4 36.13 -2.79 2.03
C ILE A 4 36.29 -3.37 3.45
N LEU A 5 35.48 -2.89 4.41
CA LEU A 5 34.92 -3.63 5.56
C LEU A 5 33.76 -2.76 6.13
N SER A 6 32.54 -2.85 5.61
CA SER A 6 31.47 -3.79 6.00
C SER A 6 30.80 -3.48 7.36
N LEU A 7 29.50 -3.14 7.27
CA LEU A 7 28.37 -3.40 8.16
C LEU A 7 28.59 -3.51 9.68
N THR A 8 27.93 -2.60 10.42
CA THR A 8 26.87 -2.89 11.42
C THR A 8 26.20 -1.54 11.73
N ALA A 9 25.02 -1.19 11.20
CA ALA A 9 23.69 -1.69 11.59
C ALA A 9 23.43 -1.65 13.11
N ALA A 10 23.40 -0.46 13.70
CA ALA A 10 22.65 -0.14 14.90
C ALA A 10 22.69 1.38 15.13
N SER A 11 21.69 2.11 14.65
CA SER A 11 21.41 3.45 15.15
C SER A 11 19.91 3.63 15.26
N LEU A 12 19.45 3.12 16.40
CA LEU A 12 18.32 3.62 17.16
C LEU A 12 18.40 5.16 17.22
N ILE A 13 17.42 5.84 16.65
CA ILE A 13 17.06 7.19 17.10
C ILE A 13 15.58 7.14 17.45
N ALA A 14 15.35 7.04 18.75
CA ALA A 14 14.10 7.32 19.41
C ALA A 14 13.75 8.81 19.27
N LEU A 15 12.48 9.12 19.00
CA LEU A 15 11.74 10.34 19.34
C LEU A 15 10.28 9.97 18.96
N SER A 16 9.30 9.83 19.84
CA SER A 16 8.91 10.70 20.93
C SER A 16 7.99 9.94 21.91
N ALA A 17 8.29 10.05 23.20
CA ALA A 17 7.45 9.61 24.30
C ALA A 17 7.00 10.84 25.09
N SER A 18 5.72 11.20 25.00
CA SER A 18 5.05 12.01 26.01
C SER A 18 4.12 11.11 26.81
N ALA A 19 4.63 10.69 27.96
CA ALA A 19 3.95 10.46 29.23
C ALA A 19 2.52 9.86 29.21
N PHE A 20 2.41 8.58 29.53
CA PHE A 20 1.39 8.10 30.47
C PHE A 20 1.97 6.94 31.30
N ALA A 21 1.78 7.02 32.62
CA ALA A 21 2.41 6.17 33.62
C ALA A 21 1.50 5.00 34.06
N ALA A 22 2.10 3.79 34.05
CA ALA A 22 1.78 2.55 34.80
C ALA A 22 0.43 1.80 34.58
N PRO A 23 0.33 0.46 34.85
CA PRO A 23 1.37 -0.54 35.05
C PRO A 23 1.31 -1.73 34.05
N GLN A 24 2.44 -2.41 33.95
CA GLN A 24 2.64 -3.69 33.27
C GLN A 24 1.97 -4.79 34.11
N ALA A 25 0.90 -5.38 33.59
CA ALA A 25 0.41 -6.67 34.07
C ALA A 25 0.69 -7.71 32.98
N ALA A 26 1.57 -8.65 33.31
CA ALA A 26 1.76 -9.86 32.54
C ALA A 26 0.46 -10.67 32.53
N THR A 27 -0.07 -10.93 31.34
CA THR A 27 -0.95 -12.07 31.10
C THR A 27 -0.45 -12.82 29.88
N THR A 28 0.12 -13.98 30.17
CA THR A 28 0.33 -15.09 29.25
C THR A 28 -0.99 -15.53 28.62
N ALA A 29 -1.10 -15.46 27.30
CA ALA A 29 -1.95 -16.35 26.50
C ALA A 29 -1.41 -16.36 25.06
N PRO A 30 -1.24 -17.53 24.40
CA PRO A 30 -1.00 -17.53 22.97
C PRO A 30 -2.27 -16.98 22.33
N ALA A 31 -2.19 -15.77 21.78
CA ALA A 31 -3.20 -15.29 20.87
C ALA A 31 -3.22 -16.27 19.69
N ALA A 32 -4.20 -17.18 19.72
CA ALA A 32 -4.64 -17.88 18.53
C ALA A 32 -4.85 -16.79 17.48
N THR A 33 -3.93 -16.72 16.52
CA THR A 33 -4.06 -15.86 15.36
C THR A 33 -5.19 -16.48 14.55
N THR A 34 -6.42 -16.17 14.91
CA THR A 34 -7.56 -16.37 14.03
C THR A 34 -7.33 -15.40 12.88
N ALA A 35 -6.62 -15.87 11.86
CA ALA A 35 -6.55 -15.18 10.59
C ALA A 35 -7.99 -14.86 10.18
N PRO A 36 -8.33 -13.60 9.86
CA PRO A 36 -9.66 -13.29 9.38
C PRO A 36 -9.95 -14.20 8.17
N PRO A 37 -11.17 -14.72 8.02
CA PRO A 37 -11.51 -15.51 6.84
C PRO A 37 -11.13 -14.68 5.62
N VAL A 38 -10.31 -15.26 4.75
CA VAL A 38 -9.98 -14.66 3.45
C VAL A 38 -11.31 -14.48 2.74
N ALA A 39 -11.84 -13.25 2.75
CA ALA A 39 -13.09 -12.95 2.08
C ALA A 39 -12.85 -13.16 0.58
N HIS A 40 -13.37 -14.29 0.08
CA HIS A 40 -13.38 -14.62 -1.33
C HIS A 40 -14.30 -13.61 -2.02
N MET A 41 -13.73 -12.80 -2.92
CA MET A 41 -14.51 -11.83 -3.67
C MET A 41 -15.35 -12.56 -4.69
N THR A 42 -16.66 -12.34 -4.69
CA THR A 42 -17.56 -12.86 -5.71
C THR A 42 -17.22 -12.26 -7.08
N HIS A 43 -17.65 -12.93 -8.14
CA HIS A 43 -17.46 -12.42 -9.50
C HIS A 43 -18.14 -11.05 -9.72
N ALA A 44 -19.28 -10.81 -9.05
CA ALA A 44 -19.98 -9.53 -9.08
C ALA A 44 -19.13 -8.41 -8.44
N GLU A 45 -18.56 -8.68 -7.26
CA GLU A 45 -17.66 -7.73 -6.57
C GLU A 45 -16.39 -7.45 -7.38
N ARG A 46 -15.77 -8.47 -7.99
CA ARG A 46 -14.65 -8.25 -8.91
C ARG A 46 -15.03 -7.40 -10.10
N LYS A 47 -16.22 -7.57 -10.69
CA LYS A 47 -16.69 -6.70 -11.78
C LYS A 47 -16.90 -5.27 -11.29
N ALA A 48 -17.51 -5.08 -10.13
CA ALA A 48 -17.74 -3.76 -9.54
C ALA A 48 -16.41 -3.05 -9.22
N ALA A 49 -15.46 -3.74 -8.60
CA ALA A 49 -14.13 -3.21 -8.32
C ALA A 49 -13.37 -2.88 -9.61
N LYS A 50 -13.47 -3.71 -10.65
CA LYS A 50 -12.86 -3.41 -11.96
C LYS A 50 -13.46 -2.16 -12.60
N LYS A 51 -14.77 -1.93 -12.45
CA LYS A 51 -15.45 -0.70 -12.90
C LYS A 51 -15.01 0.53 -12.11
N GLN A 52 -14.85 0.39 -10.79
CA GLN A 52 -14.31 1.44 -9.93
C GLN A 52 -12.90 1.85 -10.38
N ILE A 53 -11.98 0.88 -10.54
CA ILE A 53 -10.62 1.13 -11.02
C ILE A 53 -10.60 1.84 -12.39
N GLU A 54 -11.49 1.46 -13.31
CA GLU A 54 -11.63 2.12 -14.61
C GLU A 54 -12.18 3.56 -14.48
N ALA A 55 -13.09 3.81 -13.54
CA ALA A 55 -13.59 5.15 -13.26
C ALA A 55 -12.50 6.04 -12.63
N ASP A 56 -11.73 5.49 -11.68
CA ASP A 56 -10.61 6.18 -11.03
C ASP A 56 -9.52 6.54 -12.03
N GLU A 57 -9.16 5.63 -12.94
CA GLU A 57 -8.21 5.92 -14.02
C GLU A 57 -8.71 7.06 -14.91
N LYS A 58 -10.00 7.05 -15.27
CA LYS A 58 -10.60 8.07 -16.12
C LYS A 58 -10.65 9.44 -15.43
N MET A 59 -10.97 9.45 -14.13
CA MET A 59 -10.91 10.64 -13.27
C MET A 59 -9.48 11.19 -13.20
N ALA A 60 -8.51 10.35 -12.86
CA ALA A 60 -7.10 10.72 -12.81
C ALA A 60 -6.60 11.22 -14.17
N MET A 61 -6.94 10.56 -15.27
CA MET A 61 -6.62 11.04 -16.62
C MET A 61 -7.24 12.40 -16.92
N ALA A 62 -8.47 12.67 -16.46
CA ALA A 62 -9.13 13.97 -16.64
C ALA A 62 -8.43 15.06 -15.84
N GLU A 63 -7.97 14.76 -14.63
CA GLU A 63 -7.14 15.67 -13.84
C GLU A 63 -5.76 15.89 -14.46
N CYS A 64 -5.10 14.83 -14.93
CA CYS A 64 -3.84 14.92 -15.65
C CYS A 64 -3.96 15.80 -16.89
N LYS A 65 -5.10 15.77 -17.61
CA LYS A 65 -5.36 16.63 -18.78
C LYS A 65 -5.49 18.12 -18.43
N LYS A 66 -5.68 18.48 -17.15
CA LYS A 66 -5.63 19.88 -16.70
C LYS A 66 -4.18 20.39 -16.62
N MET A 67 -3.21 19.47 -16.52
CA MET A 67 -1.77 19.76 -16.60
C MET A 67 -1.33 19.80 -18.06
N LYS A 68 -0.12 20.31 -18.33
CA LYS A 68 0.44 20.38 -19.69
C LYS A 68 1.88 19.90 -19.73
N GLY A 69 2.33 19.43 -20.89
CA GLY A 69 3.73 19.12 -21.13
C GLY A 69 4.19 17.80 -20.49
N ALA A 70 5.38 17.82 -19.88
CA ALA A 70 5.98 16.62 -19.31
C ALA A 70 5.19 16.06 -18.12
N GLU A 71 4.62 16.96 -17.30
CA GLU A 71 3.83 16.60 -16.12
C GLU A 71 2.54 15.87 -16.51
N GLU A 72 1.85 16.32 -17.55
CA GLU A 72 0.69 15.63 -18.11
C GLU A 72 1.05 14.21 -18.56
N LYS A 73 2.18 14.04 -19.26
CA LYS A 73 2.62 12.71 -19.72
C LYS A 73 2.99 11.80 -18.55
N ALA A 74 3.72 12.30 -17.56
CA ALA A 74 4.07 11.55 -16.36
C ALA A 74 2.81 11.14 -15.59
N CYS A 75 1.90 12.07 -15.34
CA CYS A 75 0.63 11.84 -14.66
C CYS A 75 -0.22 10.78 -15.38
N LYS A 76 -0.38 10.87 -16.71
CA LYS A 76 -1.09 9.86 -17.50
C LYS A 76 -0.42 8.48 -17.43
N LYS A 77 0.91 8.43 -17.37
CA LYS A 77 1.66 7.17 -17.24
C LYS A 77 1.44 6.54 -15.87
N ASP A 78 1.47 7.34 -14.81
CA ASP A 78 1.19 6.92 -13.44
C ASP A 78 -0.25 6.42 -13.30
N ALA A 79 -1.26 7.16 -13.77
CA ALA A 79 -2.66 6.75 -13.72
C ALA A 79 -2.88 5.38 -14.37
N ARG A 80 -2.29 5.15 -15.55
CA ARG A 80 -2.33 3.85 -16.24
C ARG A 80 -1.58 2.75 -15.51
N ALA A 81 -0.45 3.08 -14.87
CA ALA A 81 0.28 2.11 -14.07
C ALA A 81 -0.53 1.68 -12.84
N LYS A 82 -1.20 2.63 -12.16
CA LYS A 82 -2.09 2.37 -11.03
C LYS A 82 -3.28 1.50 -11.44
N GLU A 83 -3.92 1.78 -12.57
CA GLU A 83 -5.02 0.97 -13.11
C GLU A 83 -4.59 -0.48 -13.37
N LYS A 84 -3.43 -0.68 -14.01
CA LYS A 84 -2.86 -2.00 -14.26
C LYS A 84 -2.53 -2.75 -12.98
N ALA A 85 -1.88 -2.08 -12.03
CA ALA A 85 -1.51 -2.65 -10.74
C ALA A 85 -2.77 -3.07 -9.96
N ALA A 86 -3.76 -2.17 -9.81
CA ALA A 86 -5.00 -2.47 -9.12
C ALA A 86 -5.79 -3.60 -9.79
N LYS A 87 -5.83 -3.66 -11.13
CA LYS A 87 -6.43 -4.80 -11.86
C LYS A 87 -5.66 -6.10 -11.65
N ALA A 88 -4.35 -6.06 -11.52
CA ALA A 88 -3.53 -7.23 -11.23
C ALA A 88 -3.77 -7.74 -9.80
N GLU A 89 -3.78 -6.84 -8.81
CA GLU A 89 -4.10 -7.19 -7.41
C GLU A 89 -5.52 -7.74 -7.27
N LEU A 90 -6.50 -7.14 -7.97
CA LEU A 90 -7.88 -7.63 -7.98
C LEU A 90 -8.02 -9.04 -8.60
N LYS A 91 -7.16 -9.37 -9.57
CA LYS A 91 -7.10 -10.72 -10.17
C LYS A 91 -6.36 -11.72 -9.27
N ALA A 92 -5.37 -11.26 -8.53
CA ALA A 92 -4.60 -12.08 -7.58
C ALA A 92 -5.41 -12.37 -6.30
N LYS A 93 -6.46 -11.59 -6.02
CA LYS A 93 -7.34 -11.80 -4.87
C LYS A 93 -8.20 -13.07 -5.09
N PRO A 94 -8.13 -14.04 -4.15
CA PRO A 94 -8.84 -15.32 -4.27
C PRO A 94 -10.36 -15.18 -4.18
#